data_AF-A0A535XRH1-F1
#
_entry.id   AF-A0A535XRH1-F1
#
_cell.length_a   1.000
_cell.length_b   1.000
_cell.length_c   1.000
_cell.angle_alpha   90.00
_cell.angle_beta   90.00
_cell.angle_gamma   90.00
#
_symmetry.space_group_name_H-M   'P 1'
#
loop_
_entity.id
_entity.type
_entity.pdbx_description
1 polymer ?
#
loop_
_entity_poly.entity_id
_entity_poly.type
_entity_poly.pdbx_seq_one_letter_code
_entity_poly.pdbx_strand_id
1 'polypeptide(L)'
;MTAPRAVALALAISILGSLALVAIYVFGGSIQLQGIGLALALGGLGTAIVIWAVGLIEAPIEVEERHSFAAQEREASIAEGAADGEQISRRRFLSRLLAGAGAILTAALVLPAFSLGPQPGTDLFRTAWRRGMRLVDAGNQPLRPDDIVLDSVTTVFPEGFVGRPDTQTLLIKVRPSDLALPSGRDAWAPEGCIAYSKVCTHAGCPVGLYRAREHLLLCPCHQSTFDVLRGATPIFGPAARPLPQLPMEVDPEGYLVALGDFPEPIGPGFWDMTHIPADGG
;
A
#
# COMPACT_ATOMS: atom_id res chain seq x y z
N MET A 1 22.09 -50.57 -6.35
CA MET A 1 22.91 -49.82 -5.37
C MET A 1 22.44 -50.24 -3.98
N THR A 2 23.33 -50.55 -3.03
CA THR A 2 22.92 -50.97 -1.67
C THR A 2 22.44 -49.76 -0.85
N ALA A 3 21.56 -49.96 0.13
CA ALA A 3 21.04 -48.88 0.97
C ALA A 3 22.14 -47.99 1.60
N PRO A 4 23.25 -48.53 2.14
CA PRO A 4 24.35 -47.71 2.65
C PRO A 4 25.02 -46.83 1.57
N ARG A 5 25.18 -47.36 0.34
CA ARG A 5 25.77 -46.61 -0.78
C ARG A 5 24.83 -45.50 -1.28
N ALA A 6 23.53 -45.75 -1.26
CA ALA A 6 22.51 -44.77 -1.65
C ALA A 6 22.44 -43.61 -0.65
N VAL A 7 22.48 -43.90 0.67
CA VAL A 7 22.57 -42.88 1.73
C VAL A 7 23.84 -42.05 1.57
N ALA A 8 24.99 -42.69 1.38
CA ALA A 8 26.26 -41.98 1.21
C ALA A 8 26.26 -41.05 -0.01
N LEU A 9 25.68 -41.48 -1.14
CA LEU A 9 25.55 -40.64 -2.32
C LEU A 9 24.63 -39.44 -2.08
N ALA A 10 23.47 -39.64 -1.44
CA ALA A 10 22.53 -38.57 -1.13
C ALA A 10 23.14 -37.53 -0.16
N LEU A 11 23.89 -37.97 0.85
CA LEU A 11 24.64 -37.08 1.74
C LEU A 11 25.77 -36.33 1.00
N ALA A 12 26.48 -36.99 0.08
CA ALA A 12 27.50 -36.33 -0.72
C ALA A 12 26.91 -35.22 -1.61
N ILE A 13 25.75 -35.47 -2.23
CA ILE A 13 24.99 -34.45 -2.98
C ILE A 13 24.57 -33.29 -2.06
N SER A 14 24.12 -33.59 -0.85
CA SER A 14 23.75 -32.57 0.15
C SER A 14 24.93 -31.68 0.53
N ILE A 15 26.10 -32.28 0.80
CA ILE A 15 27.32 -31.57 1.16
C ILE A 15 27.79 -30.69 0.00
N LEU A 16 27.84 -31.23 -1.22
CA LEU A 16 28.25 -30.47 -2.41
C LEU A 16 27.28 -29.32 -2.71
N GLY A 17 25.97 -29.55 -2.58
CA GLY A 17 24.95 -28.50 -2.71
C GLY A 17 25.13 -27.39 -1.69
N SER A 18 25.44 -27.75 -0.44
CA SER A 18 25.66 -26.80 0.66
C SER A 18 26.94 -25.97 0.45
N LEU A 19 28.04 -26.61 0.03
CA LEU A 19 29.29 -25.92 -0.29
C LEU A 19 29.14 -24.99 -1.49
N ALA A 20 28.44 -25.44 -2.54
CA ALA A 20 28.13 -24.62 -3.71
C ALA A 20 27.28 -23.41 -3.30
N LEU A 21 26.24 -23.60 -2.50
CA LEU A 21 25.38 -22.52 -2.00
C LEU A 21 26.19 -21.45 -1.26
N VAL A 22 27.06 -21.87 -0.32
CA VAL A 22 27.91 -20.94 0.44
C VAL A 22 28.87 -20.19 -0.48
N ALA A 23 29.53 -20.88 -1.41
CA ALA A 23 30.45 -20.24 -2.35
C ALA A 23 29.73 -19.22 -3.26
N ILE A 24 28.60 -19.61 -3.86
CA ILE A 24 27.80 -18.73 -4.72
C ILE A 24 27.31 -17.51 -3.94
N TYR A 25 26.88 -17.69 -2.69
CA TYR A 25 26.44 -16.58 -1.84
C TYR A 25 27.58 -15.60 -1.53
N VAL A 26 28.74 -16.11 -1.09
CA VAL A 26 29.91 -15.28 -0.72
C VAL A 26 30.47 -14.51 -1.91
N PHE A 27 30.50 -15.12 -3.10
CA PHE A 27 31.00 -14.47 -4.31
C PHE A 27 29.92 -13.67 -5.08
N GLY A 28 28.73 -13.47 -4.51
CA GLY A 28 27.67 -12.64 -5.11
C GLY A 28 27.07 -13.24 -6.40
N GLY A 29 27.07 -14.57 -6.53
CA GLY A 29 26.55 -15.26 -7.70
C GLY A 29 25.01 -15.24 -7.79
N SER A 30 24.49 -15.56 -8.98
CA SER A 30 23.06 -15.46 -9.31
C SER A 30 22.15 -16.24 -8.34
N ILE A 31 20.97 -15.66 -8.05
CA ILE A 31 19.96 -16.27 -7.16
C ILE A 31 19.45 -17.63 -7.64
N GLN A 32 19.45 -17.89 -8.95
CA GLN A 32 19.04 -19.16 -9.53
C GLN A 32 20.00 -20.29 -9.13
N LEU A 33 21.31 -20.02 -9.16
CA LEU A 33 22.33 -20.98 -8.74
C LEU A 33 22.29 -21.23 -7.23
N GLN A 34 21.98 -20.20 -6.43
CA GLN A 34 21.74 -20.36 -4.99
C GLN A 34 20.51 -21.27 -4.74
N GLY A 35 19.43 -21.07 -5.50
CA GLY A 35 18.25 -21.94 -5.45
C GLY A 35 18.56 -23.41 -5.76
N ILE A 36 19.38 -23.67 -6.79
CA ILE A 36 19.83 -25.03 -7.13
C ILE A 36 20.70 -25.62 -6.00
N GLY A 37 21.64 -24.84 -5.45
CA GLY A 37 22.47 -25.27 -4.33
C GLY A 37 21.65 -25.65 -3.10
N LEU A 38 20.64 -24.84 -2.76
CA LEU A 38 19.72 -25.12 -1.65
C LEU A 38 18.87 -26.38 -1.89
N ALA A 39 18.36 -26.56 -3.12
CA ALA A 39 17.58 -27.74 -3.47
C ALA A 39 18.41 -29.03 -3.38
N LEU A 40 19.67 -29.01 -3.83
CA LEU A 40 20.59 -30.15 -3.69
C LEU A 40 20.96 -30.41 -2.23
N ALA A 41 21.18 -29.34 -1.44
CA ALA A 41 21.49 -29.45 -0.01
C ALA A 41 20.36 -30.14 0.77
N LEU A 42 19.14 -29.58 0.72
CA LEU A 42 18.00 -30.10 1.48
C LEU A 42 17.44 -31.40 0.88
N GLY A 43 17.37 -31.47 -0.46
CA GLY A 43 16.88 -32.66 -1.17
C GLY A 43 17.78 -33.87 -0.96
N GLY A 44 19.11 -33.68 -1.01
CA GLY A 44 20.07 -34.73 -0.69
C GLY A 44 19.95 -35.21 0.76
N LEU A 45 19.83 -34.27 1.72
CA LEU A 45 19.68 -34.60 3.13
C LEU A 45 18.38 -35.35 3.42
N GLY A 46 17.25 -34.86 2.92
CA GLY A 46 15.94 -35.51 3.09
C GLY A 46 15.91 -36.90 2.48
N THR A 47 16.45 -37.07 1.28
CA THR A 47 16.57 -38.38 0.61
C THR A 47 17.44 -39.34 1.43
N ALA A 48 18.56 -38.86 1.97
CA ALA A 48 19.43 -39.67 2.82
C ALA A 48 18.71 -40.15 4.09
N ILE A 49 17.97 -39.27 4.77
CA ILE A 49 17.21 -39.60 5.98
C ILE A 49 16.16 -40.67 5.69
N VAL A 50 15.39 -40.53 4.60
CA VAL A 50 14.34 -41.50 4.24
C VAL A 50 14.95 -42.88 3.93
N ILE A 51 16.01 -42.93 3.12
CA ILE A 51 16.65 -44.21 2.79
C ILE A 51 17.30 -44.84 4.03
N TRP A 52 17.87 -44.02 4.91
CA TRP A 52 18.40 -44.50 6.19
C TRP A 52 17.29 -45.10 7.06
N ALA A 53 16.19 -44.37 7.25
CA ALA A 53 15.09 -44.78 8.11
C ALA A 53 14.42 -46.08 7.63
N VAL A 54 14.18 -46.21 6.33
CA VAL A 54 13.48 -47.39 5.78
C VAL A 54 14.45 -48.55 5.49
N GLY A 55 15.68 -48.25 5.09
CA GLY A 55 16.61 -49.24 4.55
C GLY A 55 17.69 -49.72 5.51
N LEU A 56 17.93 -49.03 6.64
CA LEU A 56 19.02 -49.34 7.58
C LEU A 56 18.59 -49.45 9.04
N ILE A 57 17.44 -48.90 9.43
CA ILE A 57 16.94 -49.01 10.82
C ILE A 57 15.97 -50.19 10.89
N GLU A 58 16.34 -51.20 11.69
CA GLU A 58 15.43 -52.25 12.12
C GLU A 58 14.80 -51.80 13.44
N ALA A 59 13.57 -51.27 13.37
CA ALA A 59 12.80 -50.95 14.57
C ALA A 59 12.01 -52.19 15.02
N PRO A 60 12.14 -52.61 16.28
CA PRO A 60 11.24 -53.62 16.82
C PRO A 60 9.82 -53.07 16.87
N ILE A 61 8.83 -53.93 16.64
CA ILE A 61 7.43 -53.55 16.79
C ILE A 61 7.14 -53.47 18.29
N GLU A 62 6.98 -52.25 18.80
CA GLU A 62 6.59 -51.98 20.18
C GLU A 62 5.10 -51.60 20.23
N VAL A 63 4.35 -52.22 21.14
CA VAL A 63 2.91 -51.95 21.33
C VAL A 63 2.76 -51.19 22.64
N GLU A 64 2.44 -49.91 22.56
CA GLU A 64 2.14 -49.06 23.71
C GLU A 64 0.62 -48.91 23.88
N GLU A 65 0.10 -49.19 25.08
CA GLU A 65 -1.32 -48.99 25.38
C GLU A 65 -1.65 -47.51 25.54
N ARG A 66 -2.68 -47.04 24.82
CA ARG A 66 -3.12 -45.64 24.89
C ARG A 66 -3.72 -45.34 26.26
N HIS A 67 -3.07 -44.48 27.05
CA HIS A 67 -3.63 -43.97 28.30
C HIS A 67 -4.99 -43.28 28.08
N SER A 68 -5.93 -43.51 29.01
CA SER A 68 -7.25 -42.88 29.00
C SER A 68 -7.16 -41.42 29.44
N PHE A 69 -7.77 -40.51 28.67
CA PHE A 69 -7.92 -39.08 29.02
C PHE A 69 -8.96 -38.80 30.12
N ALA A 70 -9.38 -39.81 30.90
CA ALA A 70 -10.27 -39.57 32.02
C ALA A 70 -9.50 -38.71 33.04
N ALA A 71 -9.93 -37.45 33.19
CA ALA A 71 -9.37 -36.52 34.17
C ALA A 71 -9.42 -37.21 35.53
N GLN A 72 -8.25 -37.62 36.02
CA GLN A 72 -8.12 -38.17 37.35
C GLN A 72 -8.64 -37.11 38.31
N GLU A 73 -9.58 -37.46 39.21
CA GLU A 73 -10.32 -36.58 40.14
C GLU A 73 -9.45 -35.55 40.91
N ARG A 74 -8.13 -35.74 40.87
CA ARG A 74 -7.10 -34.80 41.30
C ARG A 74 -7.25 -33.39 40.74
N GLU A 75 -7.65 -33.19 39.48
CA GLU A 75 -7.79 -31.85 38.90
C GLU A 75 -8.93 -31.04 39.52
N ALA A 76 -10.05 -31.68 39.88
CA ALA A 76 -11.17 -31.02 40.54
C ALA A 76 -10.82 -30.53 41.96
N SER A 77 -10.07 -31.34 42.72
CA SER A 77 -9.65 -31.00 44.10
C SER A 77 -8.67 -29.80 44.17
N ILE A 78 -7.83 -29.63 43.15
CA ILE A 78 -6.87 -28.51 43.09
C ILE A 78 -7.60 -27.20 42.75
N ALA A 79 -8.59 -27.26 41.86
CA ALA A 79 -9.43 -26.11 41.52
C ALA A 79 -10.27 -25.62 42.72
N GLU A 80 -10.84 -26.53 43.53
CA GLU A 80 -11.59 -26.17 44.74
C GLU A 80 -10.71 -25.54 45.83
N GLY A 81 -9.48 -26.06 46.03
CA GLY A 81 -8.55 -25.50 47.02
C GLY A 81 -7.94 -24.15 46.62
N ALA A 82 -7.76 -23.91 45.32
CA ALA A 82 -7.27 -22.62 44.81
C ALA A 82 -8.34 -21.52 44.82
N ALA A 83 -9.62 -21.90 44.84
CA ALA A 83 -10.78 -21.01 44.81
C ALA A 83 -11.39 -20.76 46.20
N ASP A 84 -10.62 -20.88 47.28
CA ASP A 84 -11.07 -20.47 48.63
C ASP A 84 -11.20 -18.93 48.71
N GLY A 85 -12.28 -18.42 48.12
CA GLY A 85 -12.63 -17.01 48.04
C GLY A 85 -12.89 -16.37 49.41
N GLU A 86 -12.93 -17.16 50.48
CA GLU A 86 -13.14 -16.68 51.83
C GLU A 86 -11.94 -15.87 52.36
N GLN A 87 -10.72 -16.20 51.95
CA GLN A 87 -9.53 -15.40 52.29
C GLN A 87 -9.46 -14.10 51.47
N ILE A 88 -9.89 -14.14 50.21
CA ILE A 88 -9.96 -12.96 49.31
C ILE A 88 -11.06 -11.99 49.77
N SER A 89 -12.19 -12.51 50.27
CA SER A 89 -13.33 -11.69 50.73
C SER A 89 -13.09 -11.00 52.07
N ARG A 90 -12.23 -11.54 52.94
CA ARG A 90 -11.80 -10.92 54.20
C ARG A 90 -10.80 -9.78 53.99
N ARG A 91 -9.98 -9.84 52.93
CA ARG A 91 -8.94 -8.83 52.61
C ARG A 91 -9.45 -7.75 51.65
N ARG A 92 -10.65 -7.21 51.91
CA ARG A 92 -11.36 -6.26 51.03
C ARG A 92 -10.53 -5.05 50.61
N PHE A 93 -9.65 -4.56 51.47
CA PHE A 93 -8.73 -3.46 51.14
C PHE A 93 -7.74 -3.87 50.04
N LEU A 94 -7.07 -5.02 50.18
CA LEU A 94 -6.10 -5.52 49.20
C LEU A 94 -6.77 -5.90 47.87
N SER A 95 -7.97 -6.47 47.89
CA SER A 95 -8.72 -6.80 46.68
C SER A 95 -9.16 -5.55 45.91
N ARG A 96 -9.57 -4.49 46.62
CA ARG A 96 -9.86 -3.18 46.01
C ARG A 96 -8.60 -2.52 45.45
N LEU A 97 -7.46 -2.64 46.14
CA LEU A 97 -6.18 -2.15 45.66
C LEU A 97 -5.74 -2.87 44.39
N LEU A 98 -5.89 -4.20 44.33
CA LEU A 98 -5.61 -5.02 43.16
C LEU A 98 -6.54 -4.66 41.98
N ALA A 99 -7.83 -4.51 42.23
CA ALA A 99 -8.79 -4.07 41.20
C ALA A 99 -8.47 -2.66 40.69
N GLY A 100 -8.10 -1.73 41.58
CA GLY A 100 -7.67 -0.38 41.22
C GLY A 100 -6.39 -0.39 40.39
N ALA A 101 -5.38 -1.17 40.79
CA ALA A 101 -4.14 -1.34 40.04
C ALA A 101 -4.40 -1.95 38.65
N GLY A 102 -5.26 -2.97 38.56
CA GLY A 102 -5.67 -3.60 37.30
C GLY A 102 -6.43 -2.63 36.40
N ALA A 103 -7.34 -1.82 36.94
CA ALA A 103 -8.08 -0.81 36.18
C ALA A 103 -7.15 0.29 35.64
N ILE A 104 -6.23 0.79 36.48
CA ILE A 104 -5.23 1.79 36.07
C ILE A 104 -4.30 1.21 35.00
N LEU A 105 -3.81 -0.02 35.17
CA LEU A 105 -2.98 -0.68 34.18
C LEU A 105 -3.71 -0.87 32.85
N THR A 106 -4.99 -1.29 32.90
CA THR A 106 -5.82 -1.44 31.70
C THR A 106 -6.00 -0.09 31.00
N ALA A 107 -6.31 0.97 31.74
CA ALA A 107 -6.42 2.32 31.18
C ALA A 107 -5.09 2.78 30.56
N ALA A 108 -3.96 2.51 31.21
CA ALA A 108 -2.63 2.82 30.70
C ALA A 108 -2.30 2.05 29.42
N LEU A 109 -2.74 0.79 29.28
CA LEU A 109 -2.56 -0.02 28.07
C LEU A 109 -3.44 0.42 26.90
N VAL A 110 -4.54 1.14 27.14
CA VAL A 110 -5.36 1.74 26.09
C VAL A 110 -4.74 3.04 25.55
N LEU A 111 -3.98 3.78 26.36
CA LEU A 111 -3.40 5.07 25.96
C LEU A 111 -2.55 5.04 24.66
N PRO A 112 -1.71 4.02 24.40
CA PRO A 112 -0.99 3.92 23.14
C PRO A 112 -1.87 3.91 21.88
N ALA A 113 -3.13 3.48 21.98
CA ALA A 113 -4.08 3.53 20.86
C ALA A 113 -4.39 4.98 20.41
N PHE A 114 -4.27 5.96 21.31
CA PHE A 114 -4.39 7.37 20.97
C PHE A 114 -3.10 7.98 20.43
N SER A 115 -1.99 7.23 20.43
CA SER A 115 -0.69 7.65 19.89
C SER A 115 -0.47 7.18 18.44
N LEU A 116 -1.53 6.72 17.76
CA LEU A 116 -1.46 6.23 16.37
C LEU A 116 -1.27 7.32 15.31
N GLY A 117 -1.13 8.58 15.72
CA GLY A 117 -0.76 9.69 14.84
C GLY A 117 -1.57 10.96 15.10
N PRO A 118 -1.17 12.08 14.48
CA PRO A 118 -1.94 13.31 14.52
C PRO A 118 -3.27 13.13 13.78
N GLN A 119 -4.29 13.90 14.20
CA GLN A 119 -5.54 13.99 13.44
C GLN A 119 -5.28 14.70 12.11
N PRO A 120 -5.78 14.19 10.98
CA PRO A 120 -5.50 14.74 9.64
C PRO A 120 -6.12 16.11 9.38
N GLY A 121 -7.04 16.59 10.21
CA GLY A 121 -7.61 17.93 10.12
C GLY A 121 -8.11 18.28 8.72
N THR A 122 -7.57 19.36 8.14
CA THR A 122 -7.92 19.85 6.80
C THR A 122 -6.93 19.42 5.70
N ASP A 123 -5.95 18.57 6.01
CA ASP A 123 -4.88 18.20 5.07
C ASP A 123 -5.41 17.51 3.81
N LEU A 124 -6.55 16.81 3.90
CA LEU A 124 -7.19 16.15 2.76
C LEU A 124 -7.93 17.11 1.82
N PHE A 125 -8.17 18.35 2.25
CA PHE A 125 -8.87 19.37 1.45
C PHE A 125 -7.94 20.27 0.65
N ARG A 126 -6.64 20.26 0.94
CA ARG A 126 -5.68 21.21 0.36
C ARG A 126 -4.47 20.48 -0.18
N THR A 127 -3.98 20.96 -1.32
CA THR A 127 -2.70 20.57 -1.89
C THR A 127 -1.69 21.70 -1.71
N ALA A 128 -0.52 21.61 -2.36
CA ALA A 128 0.43 22.72 -2.42
C ALA A 128 0.13 23.73 -3.55
N TRP A 129 -0.87 23.49 -4.40
CA TRP A 129 -1.24 24.44 -5.46
C TRP A 129 -1.75 25.76 -4.86
N ARG A 130 -1.21 26.88 -5.35
CA ARG A 130 -1.60 28.24 -4.96
C ARG A 130 -1.72 29.12 -6.21
N ARG A 131 -2.44 30.22 -6.08
CA ARG A 131 -2.58 31.21 -7.15
C ARG A 131 -1.21 31.75 -7.58
N GLY A 132 -0.98 31.82 -8.88
CA GLY A 132 0.25 32.33 -9.49
C GLY A 132 1.39 31.31 -9.58
N MET A 133 1.22 30.09 -9.07
CA MET A 133 2.25 29.07 -9.21
C MET A 133 2.32 28.55 -10.64
N ARG A 134 3.52 28.50 -11.21
CA ARG A 134 3.74 27.94 -12.54
C ARG A 134 3.56 26.43 -12.54
N LEU A 135 3.02 25.94 -13.65
CA LEU A 135 2.97 24.51 -13.95
C LEU A 135 4.34 24.12 -14.49
N VAL A 136 5.05 23.27 -13.76
CA VAL A 136 6.39 22.80 -14.13
C VAL A 136 6.38 21.31 -14.46
N ASP A 137 7.26 20.89 -15.36
CA ASP A 137 7.48 19.47 -15.64
C ASP A 137 8.26 18.75 -14.52
N ALA A 138 8.60 17.48 -14.73
CA ALA A 138 9.40 16.69 -13.78
C ALA A 138 10.84 17.21 -13.60
N GLY A 139 11.34 18.05 -14.52
CA GLY A 139 12.63 18.73 -14.43
C GLY A 139 12.53 20.14 -13.81
N ASN A 140 11.38 20.49 -13.23
CA ASN A 140 11.08 21.81 -12.68
C ASN A 140 11.19 22.94 -13.72
N GLN A 141 10.92 22.64 -15.00
CA GLN A 141 10.87 23.64 -16.07
C GLN A 141 9.44 24.15 -16.26
N PRO A 142 9.20 25.47 -16.22
CA PRO A 142 7.86 26.04 -16.42
C PRO A 142 7.43 25.89 -17.89
N LEU A 143 6.16 25.54 -18.08
CA LEU A 143 5.61 25.22 -19.40
C LEU A 143 4.76 26.35 -19.97
N ARG A 144 4.89 26.59 -21.26
CA ARG A 144 4.00 27.43 -22.07
C ARG A 144 2.98 26.55 -22.81
N PRO A 145 1.84 27.10 -23.25
CA PRO A 145 0.87 26.35 -24.06
C PRO A 145 1.43 25.73 -25.34
N ASP A 146 2.44 26.36 -25.94
CA ASP A 146 3.12 25.92 -27.17
C ASP A 146 4.14 24.78 -26.95
N ASP A 147 4.61 24.59 -25.71
CA ASP A 147 5.55 23.51 -25.37
C ASP A 147 4.85 22.14 -25.36
N ILE A 148 3.51 22.13 -25.37
CA ILE A 148 2.69 20.93 -25.22
C ILE A 148 2.21 20.45 -26.57
N VAL A 149 2.65 19.25 -26.95
CA VAL A 149 2.21 18.58 -28.16
C VAL A 149 0.70 18.32 -28.10
N LEU A 150 0.00 18.66 -29.19
CA LEU A 150 -1.43 18.38 -29.33
C LEU A 150 -1.72 16.88 -29.16
N ASP A 151 -2.83 16.57 -28.47
CA ASP A 151 -3.27 15.22 -28.16
C ASP A 151 -2.21 14.43 -27.36
N SER A 152 -1.41 15.12 -26.54
CA SER A 152 -0.45 14.53 -25.60
C SER A 152 -0.81 14.80 -24.14
N VAL A 153 -0.19 14.05 -23.23
CA VAL A 153 -0.34 14.21 -21.78
C VAL A 153 1.04 14.37 -21.14
N THR A 154 1.17 15.37 -20.26
CA THR A 154 2.36 15.64 -19.48
C THR A 154 2.00 15.67 -18.01
N THR A 155 2.81 15.06 -17.14
CA THR A 155 2.65 15.24 -15.70
C THR A 155 3.33 16.52 -15.27
N VAL A 156 2.59 17.38 -14.58
CA VAL A 156 3.06 18.66 -14.07
C VAL A 156 2.86 18.78 -12.57
N PHE A 157 3.62 19.70 -11.98
CA PHE A 157 3.66 19.99 -10.56
C PHE A 157 3.58 21.51 -10.33
N PRO A 158 3.22 21.96 -9.13
CA PRO A 158 3.46 23.35 -8.74
C PRO A 158 4.96 23.57 -8.65
N GLU A 159 5.42 24.71 -9.15
CA GLU A 159 6.82 25.15 -9.01
C GLU A 159 7.32 25.00 -7.56
N GLY A 160 8.45 24.31 -7.38
CA GLY A 160 9.03 24.02 -6.05
C GLY A 160 8.46 22.80 -5.32
N PHE A 161 7.47 22.10 -5.88
CA PHE A 161 6.85 20.90 -5.28
C PHE A 161 6.90 19.67 -6.21
N VAL A 162 7.92 19.60 -7.07
CA VAL A 162 8.14 18.46 -7.97
C VAL A 162 8.30 17.16 -7.18
N GLY A 163 7.61 16.11 -7.61
CA GLY A 163 7.64 14.79 -6.97
C GLY A 163 6.68 14.62 -5.79
N ARG A 164 5.98 15.67 -5.37
CA ARG A 164 4.99 15.57 -4.29
C ARG A 164 3.73 14.82 -4.78
N PRO A 165 3.26 13.79 -4.07
CA PRO A 165 2.24 12.87 -4.61
C PRO A 165 0.84 13.46 -4.72
N ASP A 166 0.46 14.35 -3.82
CA ASP A 166 -0.82 15.06 -3.72
C ASP A 166 -0.93 16.27 -4.66
N THR A 167 0.10 16.60 -5.45
CA THR A 167 0.08 17.75 -6.38
C THR A 167 0.29 17.36 -7.83
N GLN A 168 0.48 16.06 -8.11
CA GLN A 168 0.61 15.57 -9.47
C GLN A 168 -0.64 15.88 -10.28
N THR A 169 -0.46 16.58 -11.39
CA THR A 169 -1.54 16.99 -12.30
C THR A 169 -1.21 16.52 -13.71
N LEU A 170 -2.20 16.02 -14.43
CA LEU A 170 -2.12 15.67 -15.84
C LEU A 170 -2.51 16.89 -16.67
N LEU A 171 -1.55 17.43 -17.39
CA LEU A 171 -1.73 18.51 -18.34
C LEU A 171 -1.88 17.91 -19.74
N ILE A 172 -3.00 18.18 -20.39
CA ILE A 172 -3.38 17.61 -21.68
C ILE A 172 -3.65 18.75 -22.64
N LYS A 173 -3.09 18.67 -23.85
CA LYS A 173 -3.40 19.63 -24.93
C LYS A 173 -4.40 18.98 -25.87
N VAL A 174 -5.55 19.61 -26.06
CA VAL A 174 -6.57 19.20 -27.03
C VAL A 174 -6.94 20.38 -27.92
N ARG A 175 -7.68 20.13 -29.01
CA ARG A 175 -8.23 21.23 -29.80
C ARG A 175 -9.31 21.95 -28.97
N PRO A 176 -9.29 23.29 -28.87
CA PRO A 176 -10.30 24.03 -28.12
C PRO A 176 -11.74 23.75 -28.57
N SER A 177 -11.95 23.45 -29.86
CA SER A 177 -13.25 23.10 -30.44
C SER A 177 -13.86 21.81 -29.91
N ASP A 178 -13.04 20.91 -29.35
CA ASP A 178 -13.45 19.58 -28.94
C ASP A 178 -13.91 19.57 -27.47
N LEU A 179 -13.61 20.64 -26.71
CA LEU A 179 -13.93 20.77 -25.29
C LEU A 179 -15.42 21.02 -25.08
N ALA A 180 -16.01 20.25 -24.17
CA ALA A 180 -17.37 20.40 -23.70
C ALA A 180 -17.38 20.35 -22.16
N LEU A 181 -16.76 21.36 -21.54
CA LEU A 181 -16.54 21.42 -20.11
C LEU A 181 -17.82 21.82 -19.35
N PRO A 182 -17.92 21.45 -18.05
CA PRO A 182 -18.98 21.97 -17.19
C PRO A 182 -18.96 23.50 -17.11
N SER A 183 -20.15 24.10 -16.98
CA SER A 183 -20.30 25.56 -16.93
C SER A 183 -19.40 26.21 -15.88
N GLY A 184 -18.68 27.27 -16.28
CA GLY A 184 -17.77 28.00 -15.41
C GLY A 184 -16.34 27.44 -15.37
N ARG A 185 -16.06 26.33 -16.06
CA ARG A 185 -14.70 25.78 -16.21
C ARG A 185 -14.07 26.06 -17.59
N ASP A 186 -14.81 26.68 -18.50
CA ASP A 186 -14.35 26.98 -19.86
C ASP A 186 -13.09 27.86 -19.88
N ALA A 187 -13.02 28.82 -18.95
CA ALA A 187 -11.87 29.71 -18.79
C ALA A 187 -10.63 29.05 -18.18
N TRP A 188 -10.76 27.83 -17.63
CA TRP A 188 -9.64 27.09 -17.02
C TRP A 188 -8.87 26.24 -18.04
N ALA A 189 -9.17 26.43 -19.33
CA ALA A 189 -8.65 25.65 -20.43
C ALA A 189 -7.89 26.52 -21.48
N PRO A 190 -6.93 27.36 -21.07
CA PRO A 190 -6.31 28.32 -21.98
C PRO A 190 -5.68 27.62 -23.17
N GLU A 191 -6.03 28.07 -24.37
CA GLU A 191 -5.49 27.56 -25.63
C GLU A 191 -5.61 26.04 -25.79
N GLY A 192 -6.64 25.42 -25.21
CA GLY A 192 -6.87 23.97 -25.27
C GLY A 192 -5.97 23.15 -24.34
N CYS A 193 -5.16 23.79 -23.49
CA CYS A 193 -4.51 23.14 -22.37
C CYS A 193 -5.55 22.91 -21.26
N ILE A 194 -5.68 21.69 -20.76
CA ILE A 194 -6.56 21.33 -19.64
C ILE A 194 -5.80 20.48 -18.63
N ALA A 195 -6.09 20.70 -17.35
CA ALA A 195 -5.34 20.10 -16.26
C ALA A 195 -6.27 19.37 -15.27
N TYR A 196 -6.03 18.09 -15.02
CA TYR A 196 -6.77 17.28 -14.06
C TYR A 196 -5.84 16.66 -13.02
N SER A 197 -6.31 16.47 -11.79
CA SER A 197 -5.54 15.72 -10.79
C SER A 197 -5.16 14.34 -11.32
N LYS A 198 -3.91 13.96 -11.12
CA LYS A 198 -3.41 12.62 -11.44
C LYS A 198 -3.92 11.57 -10.46
N VAL A 199 -4.44 11.98 -9.30
CA VAL A 199 -4.82 11.07 -8.22
C VAL A 199 -6.25 10.57 -8.44
N CYS A 200 -6.39 9.26 -8.72
CA CYS A 200 -7.68 8.65 -9.01
C CYS A 200 -8.66 8.79 -7.85
N THR A 201 -9.88 9.23 -8.14
CA THR A 201 -10.97 9.43 -7.17
C THR A 201 -11.58 8.15 -6.58
N HIS A 202 -11.17 6.98 -7.07
CA HIS A 202 -11.54 5.69 -6.49
C HIS A 202 -10.68 5.35 -5.26
N ALA A 203 -9.40 5.05 -5.49
CA ALA A 203 -8.48 4.52 -4.47
C ALA A 203 -7.08 5.16 -4.52
N GLY A 204 -6.93 6.32 -5.17
CA GLY A 204 -5.72 7.14 -5.08
C GLY A 204 -4.59 6.76 -6.03
N CYS A 205 -4.75 5.72 -6.86
CA CYS A 205 -3.74 5.37 -7.86
C CYS A 205 -3.44 6.53 -8.83
N PRO A 206 -2.19 6.68 -9.29
CA PRO A 206 -1.86 7.67 -10.32
C PRO A 206 -2.46 7.26 -11.67
N VAL A 207 -3.43 8.03 -12.14
CA VAL A 207 -3.95 7.99 -13.51
C VAL A 207 -2.82 8.42 -14.45
N GLY A 208 -2.70 7.83 -15.64
CA GLY A 208 -1.60 8.23 -16.53
C GLY A 208 -1.57 7.56 -17.90
N LEU A 209 -2.46 6.59 -18.13
CA LEU A 209 -2.63 6.01 -19.45
C LEU A 209 -3.62 6.89 -20.23
N TYR A 210 -3.16 7.52 -21.30
CA TYR A 210 -3.99 8.40 -22.12
C TYR A 210 -4.19 7.81 -23.51
N ARG A 211 -5.46 7.66 -23.89
CA ARG A 211 -5.86 7.29 -25.25
C ARG A 211 -6.22 8.56 -26.00
N ALA A 212 -5.27 9.05 -26.77
CA ALA A 212 -5.33 10.33 -27.47
C ALA A 212 -6.45 10.44 -28.52
N ARG A 213 -6.78 9.33 -29.20
CA ARG A 213 -7.81 9.34 -30.25
C ARG A 213 -9.21 9.55 -29.69
N GLU A 214 -9.48 8.96 -28.53
CA GLU A 214 -10.78 9.00 -27.86
C GLU A 214 -10.84 10.03 -26.73
N HIS A 215 -9.71 10.70 -26.43
CA HIS A 215 -9.56 11.63 -25.31
C HIS A 215 -9.95 11.02 -23.97
N LEU A 216 -9.45 9.80 -23.70
CA LEU A 216 -9.76 9.05 -22.48
C LEU A 216 -8.54 8.87 -21.60
N LEU A 217 -8.68 9.21 -20.33
CA LEU A 217 -7.70 8.88 -19.29
C LEU A 217 -8.09 7.57 -18.60
N LEU A 218 -7.11 6.70 -18.36
CA LEU A 218 -7.32 5.40 -17.73
C LEU A 218 -6.43 5.27 -16.50
N CYS A 219 -7.06 4.83 -15.41
CA CYS A 219 -6.38 4.40 -14.21
C CYS A 219 -5.89 2.95 -14.37
N PRO A 220 -4.58 2.67 -14.23
CA PRO A 220 -4.04 1.33 -14.46
C PRO A 220 -4.46 0.30 -13.39
N CYS A 221 -4.92 0.74 -12.22
CA CYS A 221 -5.24 -0.16 -11.12
C CYS A 221 -6.55 -0.92 -11.31
N HIS A 222 -7.64 -0.21 -11.61
CA HIS A 222 -9.00 -0.79 -11.70
C HIS A 222 -9.75 -0.27 -12.93
N GLN A 223 -9.02 0.26 -13.91
CA GLN A 223 -9.53 0.64 -15.23
C GLN A 223 -10.59 1.75 -15.23
N SER A 224 -10.72 2.52 -14.13
CA SER A 224 -11.54 3.73 -14.16
C SER A 224 -11.12 4.61 -15.33
N THR A 225 -12.09 4.91 -16.20
CA THR A 225 -11.87 5.64 -17.44
C THR A 225 -12.60 6.96 -17.38
N PHE A 226 -11.90 8.06 -17.67
CA PHE A 226 -12.39 9.42 -17.53
C PHE A 226 -12.40 10.10 -18.90
N ASP A 227 -13.51 10.76 -19.24
CA ASP A 227 -13.66 11.55 -20.47
C ASP A 227 -13.03 12.93 -20.27
N VAL A 228 -11.88 13.14 -20.90
CA VAL A 228 -11.06 14.35 -20.78
C VAL A 228 -11.81 15.58 -21.31
N LEU A 229 -12.60 15.44 -22.38
CA LEU A 229 -13.29 16.56 -23.03
C LEU A 229 -14.49 17.05 -22.21
N ARG A 230 -15.00 16.19 -21.32
CA ARG A 230 -16.20 16.44 -20.50
C ARG A 230 -15.87 16.49 -19.01
N GLY A 231 -14.83 17.23 -18.65
CA GLY A 231 -14.50 17.51 -17.25
C GLY A 231 -13.93 16.32 -16.48
N ALA A 232 -13.27 15.38 -17.18
CA ALA A 232 -12.78 14.12 -16.61
C ALA A 232 -13.88 13.29 -15.91
N THR A 233 -15.11 13.33 -16.43
CA THR A 233 -16.23 12.54 -15.89
C THR A 233 -15.95 11.04 -16.08
N PRO A 234 -16.11 10.19 -15.05
CA PRO A 234 -15.91 8.75 -15.20
C PRO A 234 -17.00 8.16 -16.08
N ILE A 235 -16.59 7.39 -17.09
CA ILE A 235 -17.50 6.69 -18.03
C ILE A 235 -17.42 5.17 -17.90
N PHE A 236 -16.44 4.65 -17.15
CA PHE A 236 -16.25 3.22 -16.89
C PHE A 236 -15.44 3.00 -15.61
N GLY A 237 -15.60 1.83 -14.99
CA GLY A 237 -14.88 1.40 -13.80
C GLY A 237 -15.46 1.96 -12.49
N PRO A 238 -14.79 1.74 -11.35
CA PRO A 238 -15.36 2.00 -10.02
C PRO A 238 -15.27 3.44 -9.51
N ALA A 239 -14.63 4.35 -10.24
CA ALA A 239 -14.55 5.75 -9.81
C ALA A 239 -15.92 6.42 -9.97
N ALA A 240 -16.45 6.97 -8.88
CA ALA A 240 -17.77 7.59 -8.84
C ALA A 240 -17.75 9.13 -8.99
N ARG A 241 -16.56 9.74 -9.05
CA ARG A 241 -16.40 11.20 -9.19
C ARG A 241 -15.42 11.55 -10.32
N PRO A 242 -15.62 12.69 -10.98
CA PRO A 242 -14.63 13.23 -11.92
C PRO A 242 -13.27 13.46 -11.27
N LEU A 243 -12.20 13.44 -12.06
CA LEU A 243 -10.92 13.95 -11.59
C LEU A 243 -11.06 15.47 -11.41
N PRO A 244 -10.66 16.05 -10.25
CA PRO A 244 -10.72 17.49 -10.07
C PRO A 244 -9.91 18.23 -11.14
N GLN A 245 -10.50 19.26 -11.72
CA GLN A 245 -9.85 20.12 -12.71
C GLN A 245 -9.07 21.23 -11.99
N LEU A 246 -7.82 21.48 -12.39
CA LEU A 246 -7.03 22.59 -11.87
C LEU A 246 -7.40 23.88 -12.62
N PRO A 247 -7.86 24.94 -11.93
CA PRO A 247 -8.06 26.25 -12.53
C PRO A 247 -6.71 26.85 -12.94
N MET A 248 -6.56 27.25 -14.21
CA MET A 248 -5.30 27.80 -14.71
C MET A 248 -5.51 28.85 -15.80
N GLU A 249 -4.50 29.70 -15.98
CA GLU A 249 -4.42 30.73 -17.03
C GLU A 249 -3.01 30.82 -17.59
N VAL A 250 -2.81 31.70 -18.57
CA VAL A 250 -1.48 32.06 -19.10
C VAL A 250 -1.08 33.40 -18.47
N ASP A 251 0.08 33.43 -17.82
CA ASP A 251 0.63 34.65 -17.22
C ASP A 251 1.10 35.66 -18.29
N PRO A 252 1.36 36.93 -17.93
CA PRO A 252 1.85 37.93 -18.89
C PRO A 252 3.18 37.56 -19.57
N GLU A 253 3.97 36.68 -18.95
CA GLU A 253 5.24 36.17 -19.49
C GLU A 253 5.04 34.99 -20.46
N GLY A 254 3.82 34.46 -20.58
CA GLY A 254 3.40 33.40 -21.49
C GLY A 254 3.42 31.98 -20.90
N TYR A 255 3.60 31.83 -19.59
CA TYR A 255 3.63 30.53 -18.91
C TYR A 255 2.28 30.15 -18.33
N LEU A 256 2.02 28.84 -18.24
CA LEU A 256 0.85 28.31 -17.56
C LEU A 256 1.00 28.47 -16.04
N VAL A 257 0.01 29.11 -15.42
CA VAL A 257 -0.06 29.33 -13.97
C VAL A 257 -1.40 28.88 -13.39
N ALA A 258 -1.37 28.36 -12.17
CA ALA A 258 -2.58 28.01 -11.44
C ALA A 258 -3.30 29.26 -10.92
N LEU A 259 -4.62 29.29 -11.03
CA LEU A 259 -5.47 30.35 -10.45
C LEU A 259 -5.76 30.13 -8.96
N GLY A 260 -5.43 28.96 -8.43
CA GLY A 260 -5.68 28.52 -7.06
C GLY A 260 -5.42 27.02 -6.90
N ASP A 261 -5.88 26.46 -5.79
CA ASP A 261 -5.92 25.01 -5.59
C ASP A 261 -7.09 24.38 -6.37
N PHE A 262 -7.21 23.05 -6.34
CA PHE A 262 -8.37 22.33 -6.86
C PHE A 262 -9.65 22.76 -6.10
N PRO A 263 -10.75 23.10 -6.79
CA PRO A 263 -12.02 23.44 -6.16
C PRO A 263 -12.67 22.28 -5.39
N GLU A 264 -12.28 21.05 -5.72
CA GLU A 264 -12.75 19.81 -5.10
C GLU A 264 -11.55 19.03 -4.58
N PRO A 265 -11.66 18.34 -3.43
CA PRO A 265 -10.55 17.57 -2.90
C PRO A 265 -10.14 16.44 -3.86
N ILE A 266 -8.84 16.28 -4.01
CA ILE A 266 -8.24 15.28 -4.88
C ILE A 266 -8.29 13.88 -4.27
N GLY A 267 -8.15 12.86 -5.13
CA GLY A 267 -8.09 11.47 -4.69
C GLY A 267 -9.40 10.93 -4.13
N PRO A 268 -9.36 9.83 -3.35
CA PRO A 268 -10.54 9.11 -2.87
C PRO A 268 -11.51 9.95 -2.04
N GLY A 269 -12.77 9.53 -2.02
CA GLY A 269 -13.75 10.11 -1.10
C GLY A 269 -13.44 9.78 0.36
N PHE A 270 -13.77 10.69 1.27
CA PHE A 270 -13.63 10.52 2.71
C PHE A 270 -14.86 11.10 3.45
N TRP A 271 -14.97 10.76 4.74
CA TRP A 271 -16.18 10.87 5.57
C TRP A 271 -16.80 12.29 5.64
N ASP A 272 -15.98 13.34 5.51
CA ASP A 272 -16.42 14.75 5.58
C ASP A 272 -16.21 15.52 4.28
N MET A 273 -15.99 14.84 3.15
CA MET A 273 -15.62 15.48 1.87
C MET A 273 -16.66 16.51 1.38
N THR A 274 -17.92 16.37 1.75
CA THR A 274 -19.00 17.31 1.39
C THR A 274 -19.03 18.57 2.24
N HIS A 275 -18.33 18.59 3.36
CA HIS A 275 -18.18 19.76 4.23
C HIS A 275 -16.93 20.54 3.84
N ILE A 276 -16.96 21.19 2.67
CA ILE A 276 -15.87 22.07 2.24
C ILE A 276 -15.75 23.20 3.27
N PRO A 277 -14.61 23.33 3.98
CA PRO A 277 -14.40 24.39 4.96
C PRO A 277 -14.59 25.78 4.32
N ALA A 278 -15.31 26.67 5.01
CA ALA A 278 -15.68 27.99 4.49
C ALA A 278 -14.50 28.95 4.31
N ASP A 279 -13.31 28.60 4.78
CA ASP A 279 -12.06 29.35 4.64
C ASP A 279 -11.38 29.12 3.28
N GLY A 280 -12.18 28.99 2.22
CA GLY A 280 -11.70 28.88 0.85
C GLY A 280 -10.86 30.08 0.41
N GLY A 281 -9.77 29.79 -0.32
CA GLY A 281 -8.96 30.78 -1.05
C GLY A 281 -7.50 30.82 -0.63
#